data_AF-A0A2C9UIV0-F1
#
_entry.id   AF-A0A2C9UIV0-F1
#
_cell.length_a   1.000
_cell.length_b   1.000
_cell.length_c   1.000
_cell.angle_alpha   90.00
_cell.angle_beta   90.00
_cell.angle_gamma   90.00
#
_symmetry.space_group_name_H-M   'P 1'
#
loop_
_entity.id
_entity.type
_entity.pdbx_description
1 polymer ?
#
loop_
_entity_poly.entity_id
_entity_poly.type
_entity_poly.pdbx_seq_one_letter_code
_entity_poly.pdbx_strand_id
1 'polypeptide(L)'
;MMTPRDHIEFLRKEWFSVGGGTNYLAPMLSNAVEYLSAELYTKDVHFLMEVIQNAEDNEYPEEVDPSLEFVITTRDITATGAPATLLIFNNEKGFHGKNIEALCNVGNSTKKGNRKRGYIGEKGIGFKSVFLISAQPYIFSNGYQIRFNEKPRPPCKLGFIVPEWVEESPSLDDIQQIYGPSSSIPSTVIILPLKPDKMEAVKQQLSSLHPEVLLFLSKIKRL
;
A
#
# COMPACT_ATOMS: atom_id res chain seq x y z
N MET A 1 13.47 19.78 -11.29
CA MET A 1 12.57 18.62 -11.30
C MET A 1 11.71 18.69 -10.06
N MET A 2 10.43 18.33 -10.15
CA MET A 2 9.52 18.25 -9.01
C MET A 2 9.99 17.13 -8.06
N THR A 3 10.14 17.42 -6.77
CA THR A 3 10.51 16.38 -5.79
C THR A 3 9.31 15.45 -5.50
N PRO A 4 9.52 14.25 -4.91
CA PRO A 4 8.42 13.41 -4.46
C PRO A 4 7.43 14.14 -3.55
N ARG A 5 7.92 15.00 -2.64
CA ARG A 5 7.06 15.81 -1.75
C ARG A 5 6.24 16.83 -2.54
N ASP A 6 6.87 17.57 -3.45
CA ASP A 6 6.17 18.53 -4.30
C ASP A 6 5.09 17.84 -5.15
N HIS A 7 5.36 16.62 -5.61
CA HIS A 7 4.38 15.82 -6.34
C HIS A 7 3.18 15.43 -5.47
N ILE A 8 3.40 15.02 -4.21
CA ILE A 8 2.29 14.74 -3.28
C ILE A 8 1.47 16.00 -3.00
N GLU A 9 2.11 17.14 -2.74
CA GLU A 9 1.39 18.41 -2.53
C GLU A 9 0.61 18.84 -3.77
N PHE A 10 1.17 18.64 -4.96
CA PHE A 10 0.46 18.85 -6.22
C PHE A 10 -0.79 17.98 -6.32
N LEU A 11 -0.69 16.66 -6.07
CA LEU A 11 -1.86 15.77 -6.11
C LEU A 11 -2.94 16.18 -5.09
N ARG A 12 -2.51 16.49 -3.85
CA ARG A 12 -3.42 16.93 -2.79
C ARG A 12 -4.19 18.18 -3.18
N LYS A 13 -3.50 19.17 -3.74
CA LYS A 13 -4.12 20.43 -4.15
C LYS A 13 -4.97 20.28 -5.40
N GLU A 14 -4.43 19.70 -6.47
CA GLU A 14 -5.06 19.72 -7.78
C GLU A 14 -6.11 18.62 -7.97
N TRP A 15 -5.91 17.42 -7.39
CA TRP A 15 -6.86 16.31 -7.55
C TRP A 15 -7.89 16.27 -6.42
N PHE A 16 -7.48 16.65 -5.21
CA PHE A 16 -8.31 16.52 -4.01
C PHE A 16 -8.76 17.85 -3.41
N SER A 17 -8.37 18.98 -4.00
CA SER A 17 -8.73 20.33 -3.55
C SER A 17 -8.35 20.62 -2.09
N VAL A 18 -7.30 19.96 -1.58
CA VAL A 18 -6.80 20.17 -0.21
C VAL A 18 -6.25 21.59 -0.10
N GLY A 19 -6.72 22.36 0.89
CA GLY A 19 -6.33 23.76 1.09
C GLY A 19 -6.94 24.73 0.08
N GLY A 20 -7.75 24.24 -0.87
CA GLY A 20 -8.54 25.06 -1.80
C GLY A 20 -9.97 25.30 -1.32
N GLY A 21 -10.83 25.72 -2.24
CA GLY A 21 -12.27 25.90 -1.98
C GLY A 21 -13.01 24.58 -1.76
N THR A 22 -14.27 24.67 -1.33
CA THR A 22 -15.11 23.50 -1.05
C THR A 22 -15.25 22.59 -2.26
N ASN A 23 -14.76 21.35 -2.17
CA ASN A 23 -15.03 20.32 -3.16
C ASN A 23 -16.40 19.67 -2.87
N TYR A 24 -17.43 20.10 -3.61
CA TYR A 24 -18.80 19.59 -3.46
C TYR A 24 -18.97 18.13 -3.90
N LEU A 25 -18.03 17.57 -4.68
CA LEU A 25 -18.05 16.17 -5.09
C LEU A 25 -17.35 15.23 -4.09
N ALA A 26 -16.54 15.78 -3.18
CA ALA A 26 -15.81 14.99 -2.19
C ALA A 26 -16.71 14.07 -1.35
N PRO A 27 -17.91 14.47 -0.88
CA PRO A 27 -18.82 13.56 -0.17
C PRO A 27 -19.33 12.41 -1.06
N MET A 28 -19.64 12.66 -2.34
CA MET A 28 -20.09 11.62 -3.27
C MET A 28 -18.97 10.63 -3.57
N LEU A 29 -17.75 11.12 -3.77
CA LEU A 29 -16.55 10.29 -3.93
C LEU A 29 -16.25 9.49 -2.67
N SER A 30 -16.38 10.11 -1.49
CA SER A 30 -16.17 9.40 -0.21
C SER A 30 -17.15 8.25 -0.05
N ASN A 31 -18.43 8.48 -0.33
CA ASN A 31 -19.43 7.41 -0.29
C ASN A 31 -19.11 6.31 -1.30
N ALA A 32 -18.75 6.65 -2.55
CA ALA A 32 -18.41 5.66 -3.57
C ALA A 32 -17.19 4.82 -3.18
N VAL A 33 -16.17 5.46 -2.61
CA VAL A 33 -14.99 4.77 -2.07
C VAL A 33 -15.35 3.89 -0.90
N GLU A 34 -16.18 4.37 0.04
CA GLU A 34 -16.63 3.59 1.19
C GLU A 34 -17.47 2.37 0.77
N TYR A 35 -18.36 2.52 -0.22
CA TYR A 35 -19.10 1.39 -0.80
C TYR A 35 -18.18 0.39 -1.50
N LEU A 36 -17.21 0.84 -2.28
CA LEU A 36 -16.22 -0.04 -2.91
C LEU A 36 -15.34 -0.75 -1.87
N SER A 37 -15.01 -0.06 -0.78
CA SER A 37 -14.32 -0.65 0.35
C SER A 37 -15.20 -1.67 1.07
N ALA A 38 -16.50 -1.42 1.25
CA ALA A 38 -17.47 -2.39 1.78
C ALA A 38 -17.57 -3.65 0.93
N GLU A 39 -17.49 -3.54 -0.41
CA GLU A 39 -17.37 -4.71 -1.30
C GLU A 39 -16.06 -5.49 -1.08
N LEU A 40 -14.96 -4.84 -0.69
CA LEU A 40 -13.72 -5.53 -0.30
C LEU A 40 -13.91 -6.33 0.99
N TYR A 41 -14.71 -5.82 1.94
CA TYR A 41 -14.98 -6.47 3.23
C TYR A 41 -15.90 -7.70 3.14
N THR A 42 -16.69 -7.83 2.07
CA THR A 42 -17.67 -8.94 1.92
C THR A 42 -17.15 -10.15 1.14
N LYS A 43 -15.99 -10.02 0.50
CA LYS A 43 -15.29 -11.13 -0.15
C LYS A 43 -14.20 -11.63 0.78
N ASP A 44 -14.02 -12.95 0.84
CA ASP A 44 -12.81 -13.60 1.36
C ASP A 44 -11.60 -13.24 0.47
N VAL A 45 -11.25 -11.96 0.42
CA VAL A 45 -10.09 -11.47 -0.30
C VAL A 45 -8.92 -11.64 0.65
N HIS A 46 -8.09 -12.63 0.37
CA HIS A 46 -6.78 -12.76 0.99
C HIS A 46 -5.94 -11.55 0.56
N PHE A 47 -5.93 -10.48 1.36
CA PHE A 47 -5.11 -9.27 1.13
C PHE A 47 -3.66 -9.66 0.75
N LEU A 48 -3.16 -10.75 1.37
CA LEU A 48 -1.85 -11.32 1.12
C LEU A 48 -1.64 -11.68 -0.36
N MET A 49 -2.63 -12.33 -1.00
CA MET A 49 -2.53 -12.68 -2.42
C MET A 49 -2.58 -11.44 -3.31
N GLU A 50 -3.32 -10.41 -2.94
CA GLU A 50 -3.31 -9.14 -3.70
C GLU A 50 -1.96 -8.42 -3.59
N VAL A 51 -1.34 -8.43 -2.41
CA VAL A 51 0.02 -7.90 -2.20
C VAL A 51 1.04 -8.69 -3.02
N ILE A 52 0.98 -10.03 -3.00
CA ILE A 52 1.86 -10.90 -3.80
C ILE A 52 1.69 -10.62 -5.30
N GLN A 53 0.45 -10.49 -5.78
CA GLN A 53 0.19 -10.16 -7.18
C GLN A 53 0.69 -8.76 -7.56
N ASN A 54 0.59 -7.77 -6.66
CA ASN A 54 1.16 -6.45 -6.92
C ASN A 54 2.68 -6.52 -7.06
N ALA A 55 3.36 -7.31 -6.23
CA ALA A 55 4.80 -7.53 -6.35
C ALA A 55 5.14 -8.28 -7.66
N GLU A 56 4.40 -9.33 -8.01
CA GLU A 56 4.56 -10.05 -9.28
C GLU A 56 4.40 -9.14 -10.52
N ASP A 57 3.57 -8.10 -10.41
CA ASP A 57 3.37 -7.13 -11.48
C ASP A 57 4.44 -6.04 -11.57
N ASN A 58 5.28 -5.89 -10.54
CA ASN A 58 6.34 -4.88 -10.53
C ASN A 58 7.46 -5.17 -11.54
N GLU A 59 8.26 -4.15 -11.79
CA GLU A 59 9.51 -4.26 -12.53
C GLU A 59 10.68 -4.41 -11.57
N TYR A 60 11.63 -5.26 -11.93
CA TYR A 60 12.81 -5.53 -11.13
C TYR A 60 14.07 -5.15 -11.92
N PRO A 61 15.15 -4.73 -11.25
CA PRO A 61 16.48 -4.66 -11.86
C PRO A 61 16.92 -6.01 -12.44
N GLU A 62 17.76 -6.02 -13.47
CA GLU A 62 18.16 -7.26 -14.16
C GLU A 62 19.03 -8.19 -13.30
N GLU A 63 19.80 -7.63 -12.36
CA GLU A 63 20.80 -8.36 -11.57
C GLU A 63 20.33 -8.73 -10.15
N VAL A 64 19.02 -8.66 -9.88
CA VAL A 64 18.47 -9.05 -8.58
C VAL A 64 17.54 -10.24 -8.71
N ASP A 65 17.50 -11.09 -7.67
CA ASP A 65 16.44 -12.08 -7.50
C ASP A 65 15.20 -11.39 -6.92
N PRO A 66 14.09 -11.27 -7.68
CA PRO A 66 12.86 -10.64 -7.19
C PRO A 66 12.36 -11.31 -5.91
N SER A 67 12.23 -10.52 -4.85
CA SER A 67 11.80 -10.98 -3.53
C SER A 67 10.70 -10.11 -2.95
N LEU A 68 9.85 -10.74 -2.15
CA LEU A 68 8.83 -10.10 -1.35
C LEU A 68 8.92 -10.66 0.06
N GLU A 69 9.26 -9.85 1.05
CA GLU A 69 9.48 -10.30 2.43
C GLU A 69 8.40 -9.73 3.36
N PHE A 70 7.86 -10.58 4.24
CA PHE A 70 6.88 -10.18 5.25
C PHE A 70 7.48 -10.23 6.64
N VAL A 71 7.48 -9.10 7.35
CA VAL A 71 7.96 -9.01 8.73
C VAL A 71 6.86 -8.47 9.62
N ILE A 72 6.47 -9.24 10.64
CA ILE A 72 5.54 -8.78 11.67
C ILE A 72 6.31 -8.45 12.95
N THR A 73 6.03 -7.28 13.52
CA THR A 73 6.62 -6.83 14.79
C THR A 73 5.54 -6.31 15.73
N THR A 74 5.75 -6.48 17.04
CA THR A 74 4.89 -5.88 18.07
C THR A 74 5.30 -4.43 18.39
N ARG A 75 6.39 -3.93 17.79
CA ARG A 75 6.77 -2.52 17.92
C ARG A 75 5.84 -1.65 17.06
N ASP A 76 5.27 -0.62 17.66
CA ASP A 76 4.54 0.41 16.93
C ASP A 76 5.51 1.51 16.48
N ILE A 77 6.07 1.32 15.29
CA ILE A 77 6.96 2.31 14.66
C ILE A 77 6.18 3.48 14.03
N THR A 78 4.86 3.38 13.98
CA THR A 78 3.99 4.38 13.32
C THR A 78 3.32 5.34 14.30
N ALA A 79 3.46 5.08 15.61
CA ALA A 79 2.83 5.83 16.70
C ALA A 79 1.30 5.93 16.58
N THR A 80 0.65 4.90 16.02
CA THR A 80 -0.81 4.86 15.83
C THR A 80 -1.55 4.16 16.97
N GLY A 81 -0.83 3.60 17.95
CA GLY A 81 -1.37 2.74 19.00
C GLY A 81 -1.69 1.32 18.52
N ALA A 82 -1.06 0.87 17.42
CA ALA A 82 -1.34 -0.45 16.86
C ALA A 82 -0.68 -1.55 17.70
N PRO A 83 -1.34 -2.70 17.96
CA PRO A 83 -0.76 -3.79 18.73
C PRO A 83 0.36 -4.53 18.00
N ALA A 84 0.39 -4.43 16.67
CA ALA A 84 1.41 -4.98 15.81
C ALA A 84 1.49 -4.20 14.51
N THR A 85 2.65 -4.24 13.88
CA THR A 85 2.92 -3.64 12.58
C THR A 85 3.40 -4.73 11.63
N LEU A 86 2.76 -4.84 10.47
CA LEU A 86 3.23 -5.68 9.35
C LEU A 86 4.02 -4.80 8.39
N LEU A 87 5.26 -5.18 8.11
CA LEU A 87 6.11 -4.57 7.10
C LEU A 87 6.24 -5.55 5.93
N ILE A 88 6.14 -5.01 4.72
CA ILE A 88 6.26 -5.75 3.46
C ILE A 88 7.37 -5.09 2.67
N PHE A 89 8.44 -5.83 2.39
CA PHE A 89 9.60 -5.34 1.67
C PHE A 89 9.65 -5.95 0.28
N ASN A 90 9.86 -5.12 -0.74
CA ASN A 90 9.97 -5.60 -2.11
C ASN A 90 11.16 -4.90 -2.81
N ASN A 91 12.07 -5.69 -3.38
CA ASN A 91 13.30 -5.23 -4.04
C ASN A 91 13.10 -4.85 -5.51
N GLU A 92 11.94 -4.30 -5.85
CA GLU A 92 11.58 -3.85 -7.20
C GLU A 92 12.35 -2.56 -7.60
N LYS A 93 12.02 -1.90 -8.71
CA LYS A 93 12.69 -0.63 -9.11
C LYS A 93 12.26 0.58 -8.27
N GLY A 94 11.18 0.46 -7.52
CA GLY A 94 10.55 1.49 -6.72
C GLY A 94 9.46 2.26 -7.48
N PHE A 95 8.63 2.97 -6.72
CA PHE A 95 7.50 3.72 -7.22
C PHE A 95 7.94 5.02 -7.90
N HIS A 96 7.33 5.27 -9.05
CA HIS A 96 7.41 6.52 -9.80
C HIS A 96 6.09 7.29 -9.66
N GLY A 97 6.05 8.53 -10.15
CA GLY A 97 4.84 9.38 -10.04
C GLY A 97 3.56 8.70 -10.51
N LYS A 98 3.63 7.97 -11.64
CA LYS A 98 2.50 7.19 -12.18
C LYS A 98 1.99 6.10 -11.24
N ASN A 99 2.87 5.48 -10.44
CA ASN A 99 2.46 4.48 -9.45
C ASN A 99 1.64 5.17 -8.35
N ILE A 100 2.10 6.32 -7.85
CA ILE A 100 1.39 7.11 -6.84
C ILE A 100 0.03 7.58 -7.36
N GLU A 101 -0.01 8.14 -8.57
CA GLU A 101 -1.23 8.52 -9.25
C GLU A 101 -2.23 7.36 -9.37
N ALA A 102 -1.76 6.15 -9.70
CA ALA A 102 -2.60 4.96 -9.77
C ALA A 102 -3.16 4.54 -8.41
N LEU A 103 -2.40 4.71 -7.32
CA LEU A 103 -2.89 4.46 -5.96
C LEU A 103 -4.00 5.45 -5.57
N CYS A 104 -3.88 6.70 -6.00
CA CYS A 104 -4.83 7.79 -5.75
C CYS A 104 -6.13 7.68 -6.56
N ASN A 105 -6.20 6.79 -7.54
CA ASN A 105 -7.37 6.61 -8.40
C ASN A 105 -8.32 5.51 -7.90
N VAL A 106 -9.62 5.69 -8.19
CA VAL A 106 -10.71 4.75 -7.90
C VAL A 106 -11.33 4.30 -9.22
N GLY A 107 -11.37 3.00 -9.50
CA GLY A 107 -12.09 2.45 -10.67
C GLY A 107 -11.41 2.63 -12.04
N ASN A 108 -10.26 3.33 -12.12
CA ASN A 108 -9.44 3.45 -13.32
C ASN A 108 -8.16 2.61 -13.19
N SER A 109 -8.33 1.29 -13.26
CA SER A 109 -7.20 0.36 -13.34
C SER A 109 -6.47 0.52 -14.66
N THR A 110 -5.14 0.64 -14.63
CA THR A 110 -4.26 0.52 -15.79
C THR A 110 -4.33 -0.88 -16.44
N LYS A 111 -5.00 -1.85 -15.80
CA LYS A 111 -5.13 -3.25 -16.27
C LYS A 111 -6.45 -3.55 -17.01
N LYS A 112 -7.27 -2.53 -17.35
CA LYS A 112 -8.47 -2.71 -18.19
C LYS A 112 -8.07 -3.27 -19.57
N GLY A 113 -8.20 -4.58 -19.76
CA GLY A 113 -8.00 -5.25 -21.06
C GLY A 113 -7.16 -6.54 -21.05
N ASN A 114 -6.41 -6.84 -19.99
CA ASN A 114 -5.50 -8.00 -19.94
C ASN A 114 -6.11 -9.25 -19.27
N ARG A 115 -7.27 -9.69 -19.75
CA ARG A 115 -7.96 -10.91 -19.26
C ARG A 115 -7.21 -12.23 -19.47
N LYS A 116 -6.18 -12.25 -20.32
CA LYS A 116 -5.51 -13.50 -20.73
C LYS A 116 -4.51 -14.08 -19.72
N ARG A 117 -4.26 -13.44 -18.57
CA ARG A 117 -3.21 -13.85 -17.61
C ARG A 117 -3.68 -14.13 -16.17
N GLY A 118 -4.99 -14.22 -15.92
CA GLY A 118 -5.48 -14.60 -14.58
C GLY A 118 -5.25 -13.54 -13.48
N TYR A 119 -4.97 -12.29 -13.84
CA TYR A 119 -4.78 -11.19 -12.89
C TYR A 119 -6.08 -10.88 -12.13
N ILE A 120 -6.08 -11.05 -10.80
CA ILE A 120 -7.16 -10.58 -9.92
C ILE A 120 -6.83 -9.12 -9.55
N GLY A 121 -7.09 -8.20 -10.48
CA GLY A 121 -6.69 -6.78 -10.31
C GLY A 121 -7.42 -5.80 -11.23
N GLU A 122 -8.57 -6.20 -11.79
CA GLU A 122 -9.27 -5.45 -12.86
C GLU A 122 -9.81 -4.07 -12.42
N LYS A 123 -10.02 -3.81 -11.12
CA LYS A 123 -10.79 -2.64 -10.64
C LYS A 123 -9.97 -1.46 -10.08
N GLY A 124 -8.64 -1.58 -9.97
CA GLY A 124 -7.82 -0.53 -9.33
C GLY A 124 -7.97 -0.49 -7.80
N ILE A 125 -8.51 -1.58 -7.24
CA ILE A 125 -8.81 -1.78 -5.82
C ILE A 125 -7.78 -2.66 -5.09
N GLY A 126 -6.81 -3.26 -5.80
CA GLY A 126 -5.92 -4.28 -5.21
C GLY A 126 -5.03 -3.77 -4.08
N PHE A 127 -4.56 -2.52 -4.15
CA PHE A 127 -3.88 -1.93 -2.99
C PHE A 127 -4.85 -1.64 -1.84
N LYS A 128 -6.14 -1.43 -2.13
CA LYS A 128 -7.11 -0.98 -1.14
C LYS A 128 -7.53 -2.12 -0.19
N SER A 129 -7.25 -3.38 -0.51
CA SER A 129 -7.44 -4.49 0.42
C SER A 129 -6.56 -4.42 1.66
N VAL A 130 -5.45 -3.67 1.64
CA VAL A 130 -4.66 -3.45 2.87
C VAL A 130 -5.48 -2.75 3.95
N PHE A 131 -6.54 -2.01 3.56
CA PHE A 131 -7.46 -1.37 4.51
C PHE A 131 -8.31 -2.38 5.31
N LEU A 132 -8.42 -3.62 4.85
CA LEU A 132 -9.05 -4.70 5.62
C LEU A 132 -8.30 -4.97 6.94
N ILE A 133 -6.99 -4.74 6.95
CA ILE A 133 -6.11 -5.03 8.09
C ILE A 133 -5.47 -3.80 8.73
N SER A 134 -5.42 -2.65 8.04
CA SER A 134 -4.81 -1.42 8.55
C SER A 134 -5.64 -0.19 8.21
N ALA A 135 -5.90 0.68 9.19
CA ALA A 135 -6.59 1.94 8.92
C ALA A 135 -5.68 3.00 8.27
N GLN A 136 -4.36 2.82 8.36
CA GLN A 136 -3.37 3.81 7.93
C GLN A 136 -2.16 3.12 7.27
N PRO A 137 -2.27 2.65 6.02
CA PRO A 137 -1.14 2.07 5.31
C PRO A 137 -0.14 3.15 4.92
N TYR A 138 1.15 2.86 5.10
CA TYR A 138 2.28 3.70 4.71
C TYR A 138 3.04 3.06 3.54
N ILE A 139 3.66 3.89 2.71
CA ILE A 139 4.51 3.49 1.58
C ILE A 139 5.76 4.35 1.59
N PHE A 140 6.91 3.69 1.61
CA PHE A 140 8.22 4.29 1.45
C PHE A 140 8.84 3.71 0.18
N SER A 141 9.11 4.56 -0.81
CA SER A 141 9.70 4.11 -2.07
C SER A 141 10.29 5.25 -2.89
N ASN A 142 11.53 5.11 -3.38
CA ASN A 142 12.21 6.09 -4.23
C ASN A 142 12.08 7.57 -3.76
N GLY A 143 12.20 7.79 -2.45
CA GLY A 143 12.09 9.12 -1.84
C GLY A 143 10.66 9.58 -1.56
N TYR A 144 9.62 8.83 -1.95
CA TYR A 144 8.28 9.01 -1.39
C TYR A 144 8.23 8.43 0.03
N GLN A 145 7.60 9.17 0.94
CA GLN A 145 7.22 8.73 2.27
C GLN A 145 5.78 9.19 2.53
N ILE A 146 4.83 8.31 2.21
CA ILE A 146 3.41 8.66 2.22
C ILE A 146 2.60 7.69 3.05
N ARG A 147 1.45 8.16 3.50
CA ARG A 147 0.40 7.33 4.07
C ARG A 147 -0.95 7.66 3.47
N PHE A 148 -1.84 6.69 3.54
CA PHE A 148 -3.27 6.90 3.30
C PHE A 148 -4.05 6.67 4.59
N ASN A 149 -5.30 7.14 4.64
CA ASN A 149 -6.16 7.00 5.82
C ASN A 149 -7.52 6.47 5.41
N GLU A 150 -8.00 5.44 6.10
CA GLU A 150 -9.34 4.88 5.89
C GLU A 150 -10.41 5.95 6.11
N LYS A 151 -10.29 6.70 7.21
CA LYS A 151 -11.20 7.81 7.52
C LYS A 151 -10.70 9.11 6.89
N PRO A 152 -11.60 9.95 6.36
CA PRO A 152 -11.26 11.31 5.94
C PRO A 152 -10.53 12.12 7.02
N ARG A 153 -9.57 12.95 6.60
CA ARG A 153 -8.87 13.88 7.50
C ARG A 153 -8.96 15.34 7.02
N PRO A 154 -9.29 16.30 7.90
CA PRO A 154 -9.32 17.72 7.54
C PRO A 154 -8.01 18.17 6.87
N PRO A 155 -8.08 19.07 5.87
CA PRO A 155 -9.27 19.72 5.33
C PRO A 155 -10.03 18.88 4.30
N CYS A 156 -9.54 17.68 3.95
CA CYS A 156 -10.18 16.81 2.98
C CYS A 156 -11.29 15.96 3.61
N LYS A 157 -12.39 15.75 2.90
CA LYS A 157 -13.47 14.86 3.33
C LYS A 157 -13.41 13.48 2.67
N LEU A 158 -12.24 13.08 2.20
CA LEU A 158 -12.03 11.85 1.45
C LEU A 158 -10.97 10.96 2.14
N GLY A 159 -11.31 9.69 2.31
CA GLY A 159 -10.40 8.64 2.79
C GLY A 159 -9.87 7.77 1.65
N PHE A 160 -9.06 6.77 2.00
CA PHE A 160 -8.45 5.70 1.20
C PHE A 160 -7.48 6.12 0.09
N ILE A 161 -7.74 7.24 -0.57
CA ILE A 161 -7.06 7.59 -1.84
C ILE A 161 -6.29 8.90 -1.79
N VAL A 162 -6.41 9.65 -0.70
CA VAL A 162 -5.68 10.91 -0.52
C VAL A 162 -4.33 10.59 0.11
N PRO A 163 -3.20 10.78 -0.62
CA PRO A 163 -1.90 10.58 -0.04
C PRO A 163 -1.56 11.74 0.91
N GLU A 164 -0.87 11.42 1.98
CA GLU A 164 -0.34 12.38 2.94
C GLU A 164 1.13 12.12 3.16
N TRP A 165 1.93 13.18 3.14
CA TRP A 165 3.35 13.07 3.48
C TRP A 165 3.52 12.68 4.95
N VAL A 166 4.50 11.82 5.22
CA VAL A 166 4.86 11.38 6.56
C VAL A 166 6.04 12.24 7.03
N GLU A 167 5.86 13.06 8.05
CA GLU A 167 6.95 13.95 8.52
C GLU A 167 7.87 13.24 9.53
N GLU A 168 7.29 12.48 10.48
CA GLU A 168 8.02 12.03 11.67
C GLU A 168 8.05 10.50 11.82
N SER A 169 6.88 9.84 11.81
CA SER A 169 6.78 8.41 12.14
C SER A 169 6.03 7.59 11.09
N PRO A 170 6.59 6.46 10.61
CA PRO A 170 7.93 5.94 10.93
C PRO A 170 9.05 6.72 10.21
N SER A 171 10.24 6.76 10.79
CA SER A 171 11.47 7.22 10.11
C SER A 171 12.14 6.08 9.33
N LEU A 172 13.06 6.41 8.41
CA LEU A 172 13.86 5.40 7.72
C LEU A 172 14.72 4.57 8.70
N ASP A 173 15.17 5.18 9.80
CA ASP A 173 15.93 4.50 10.85
C ASP A 173 15.07 3.48 11.60
N ASP A 174 13.80 3.79 11.86
CA ASP A 174 12.86 2.84 12.46
C ASP A 174 12.67 1.61 11.56
N ILE A 175 12.53 1.85 10.24
CA ILE A 175 12.40 0.78 9.24
C ILE A 175 13.69 -0.05 9.18
N GLN A 176 14.86 0.61 9.19
CA GLN A 176 16.17 -0.03 9.15
C GLN A 176 16.42 -0.95 10.36
N GLN A 177 15.97 -0.53 11.55
CA GLN A 177 16.09 -1.33 12.77
C GLN A 177 15.23 -2.59 12.73
N ILE A 178 14.09 -2.57 12.04
CA ILE A 178 13.24 -3.75 11.86
C ILE A 178 13.81 -4.68 10.78
N TYR A 179 14.25 -4.13 9.64
CA TYR A 179 14.78 -4.95 8.54
C TYR A 179 16.14 -5.59 8.90
N GLY A 180 16.99 -4.85 9.60
CA GLY A 180 18.29 -5.31 10.08
C GLY A 180 19.40 -4.32 9.72
N PRO A 181 20.26 -3.90 10.65
CA PRO A 181 21.22 -2.81 10.45
C PRO A 181 22.32 -3.09 9.41
N SER A 182 22.52 -4.36 9.04
CA SER A 182 23.58 -4.79 8.12
C SER A 182 23.13 -4.83 6.65
N SER A 183 21.85 -4.57 6.37
CA SER A 183 21.25 -4.71 5.04
C SER A 183 20.68 -3.37 4.57
N SER A 184 20.87 -3.02 3.30
CA SER A 184 20.15 -1.89 2.72
C SER A 184 18.65 -2.21 2.62
N ILE A 185 17.79 -1.29 3.09
CA ILE A 185 16.34 -1.44 2.94
C ILE A 185 15.99 -1.58 1.44
N PRO A 186 15.14 -2.54 1.06
CA PRO A 186 14.62 -2.65 -0.29
C PRO A 186 13.95 -1.37 -0.79
N SER A 187 13.91 -1.20 -2.11
CA SER A 187 13.42 0.02 -2.75
C SER A 187 12.00 0.40 -2.38
N THR A 188 11.12 -0.57 -2.11
CA THR A 188 9.73 -0.35 -1.69
C THR A 188 9.43 -1.05 -0.37
N VAL A 189 8.91 -0.29 0.58
CA VAL A 189 8.41 -0.78 1.87
C VAL A 189 6.95 -0.34 2.06
N ILE A 190 6.06 -1.29 2.30
CA ILE A 190 4.69 -1.02 2.72
C ILE A 190 4.58 -1.35 4.21
N ILE A 191 4.07 -0.41 5.01
CA ILE A 191 3.96 -0.57 6.48
C ILE A 191 2.50 -0.46 6.85
N LEU A 192 2.01 -1.50 7.53
CA LEU A 192 0.61 -1.69 7.87
C LEU A 192 0.49 -1.82 9.40
N PRO A 193 0.23 -0.71 10.14
CA PRO A 193 -0.19 -0.79 11.52
C PRO A 193 -1.54 -1.52 11.59
N LEU A 194 -1.55 -2.67 12.27
CA LEU A 194 -2.69 -3.57 12.24
C LEU A 194 -3.85 -3.04 13.10
N LYS A 195 -5.07 -3.22 12.61
CA LYS A 195 -6.28 -3.04 13.41
C LYS A 195 -6.26 -4.03 14.58
N PRO A 196 -6.80 -3.66 15.77
CA PRO A 196 -6.65 -4.47 16.99
C PRO A 196 -7.13 -5.93 16.87
N ASP A 197 -8.16 -6.18 16.06
CA ASP A 197 -8.77 -7.49 15.85
C ASP A 197 -8.13 -8.31 14.71
N LYS A 198 -7.10 -7.79 14.04
CA LYS A 198 -6.55 -8.38 12.81
C LYS A 198 -5.22 -9.11 12.98
N MET A 199 -4.54 -8.93 14.11
CA MET A 199 -3.22 -9.51 14.36
C MET A 199 -3.19 -11.04 14.18
N GLU A 200 -4.09 -11.77 14.83
CA GLU A 200 -4.11 -13.24 14.76
C GLU A 200 -4.53 -13.75 13.36
N ALA A 201 -5.48 -13.07 12.71
CA ALA A 201 -5.88 -13.39 11.34
C ALA A 201 -4.71 -13.21 10.35
N VAL A 202 -3.94 -12.12 10.46
CA VAL A 202 -2.76 -11.86 9.62
C VAL A 202 -1.68 -12.91 9.86
N LYS A 203 -1.37 -13.25 11.11
CA LYS A 203 -0.42 -14.32 11.44
C LYS A 203 -0.85 -15.67 10.85
N GLN A 204 -2.12 -16.03 10.99
CA GLN A 204 -2.63 -17.28 10.45
C GLN A 204 -2.51 -17.31 8.92
N GLN A 205 -2.84 -16.21 8.23
CA GLN A 205 -2.69 -16.12 6.78
C GLN A 205 -1.23 -16.23 6.34
N LEU A 206 -0.30 -15.54 7.01
CA LEU A 206 1.13 -15.65 6.73
C LEU A 206 1.66 -17.08 6.98
N SER A 207 1.24 -17.75 8.05
CA SER A 207 1.62 -19.13 8.35
C SER A 207 1.04 -20.14 7.37
N SER A 208 -0.10 -19.83 6.74
CA SER A 208 -0.71 -20.65 5.69
C SER A 208 -0.10 -20.45 4.31
N LEU A 209 0.87 -19.53 4.17
CA LEU A 209 1.54 -19.25 2.92
C LEU A 209 2.49 -20.39 2.58
N HIS A 210 2.02 -21.27 1.69
CA HIS A 210 2.76 -22.44 1.25
C HIS A 210 3.81 -22.06 0.19
N PRO A 211 5.05 -22.59 0.26
CA PRO A 211 6.10 -22.33 -0.75
C PRO A 211 5.66 -22.60 -2.19
N GLU A 212 4.70 -23.50 -2.38
CA GLU A 212 4.07 -23.84 -3.66
C GLU A 212 3.44 -22.64 -4.37
N VAL A 213 3.11 -21.55 -3.65
CA VAL A 213 2.65 -20.30 -4.27
C VAL A 213 3.67 -19.79 -5.29
N LEU A 214 4.97 -19.93 -5.02
CA LEU A 214 6.05 -19.55 -5.95
C LEU A 214 5.98 -20.30 -7.29
N LEU A 215 5.41 -21.51 -7.33
CA LEU A 215 5.25 -22.30 -8.57
C LEU A 215 4.26 -21.64 -9.54
N PHE A 216 3.38 -20.78 -9.03
CA PHE A 216 2.38 -20.05 -9.82
C PHE A 216 2.80 -18.62 -10.13
N LEU A 217 3.99 -18.18 -9.68
CA LEU A 217 4.54 -16.86 -9.94
C LEU A 217 5.65 -16.94 -11.00
N SER A 218 5.70 -15.95 -11.89
CA SER A 218 6.67 -15.91 -12.99
C SER A 218 7.91 -15.08 -12.65
N LYS A 219 7.76 -14.00 -11.89
CA LYS A 219 8.84 -13.07 -11.54
C LYS A 219 9.36 -13.31 -10.13
N ILE A 220 8.50 -13.30 -9.10
CA ILE A 220 8.92 -13.49 -7.71
C ILE A 220 9.63 -14.84 -7.55
N LYS A 221 10.84 -14.82 -6.99
CA LYS A 221 11.66 -16.01 -6.74
C LYS A 221 11.82 -16.34 -5.26
N ARG A 222 11.60 -15.36 -4.38
CA ARG A 222 11.76 -15.50 -2.92
C ARG A 222 10.60 -14.83 -2.19
N LEU A 223 10.09 -15.50 -1.16
CA LEU A 223 8.95 -15.10 -0.33
C LEU A 223 9.27 -15.38 1.15
#